data_AF-X1FBU0-F1
#
_entry.id   AF-X1FBU0-F1
#
_cell.length_a   1.000
_cell.length_b   1.000
_cell.length_c   1.000
_cell.angle_alpha   90.00
_cell.angle_beta   90.00
_cell.angle_gamma   90.00
#
_symmetry.space_group_name_H-M   'P 1'
#
loop_
_entity.id
_entity.type
_entity.pdbx_description
1 polymer ?
#
loop_
_entity_poly.entity_id
_entity_poly.type
_entity_poly.pdbx_seq_one_letter_code
_entity_poly.pdbx_strand_id
1 'polypeptide(L)'
;GLKKSTTGDTLCDTRHPIILESMKFPEPVISIAIEPKSKVEQDKMALALDKLSEEDPTFRRTHNVETGQTIISGMGELHLEIIVDRLLREFKVEGNIGKPQVAYKETIERLAKARGRFIRQSGGRGQYGDVTLEIEPYKEDNFKFINRIVGGAIPKEYIPAVEGGIKEAMLSGVLANYPVTNIKITLLDGSYHPVDSSEIAFKIAASKAFQECMKKAKPILLEPMMEVEIVTPEEYLGSLISDISSRRAKVEGIEAKAKVKIITAYVPLVEMFGYATSLRSISQGRATSTMQFLYYEKVPDNITKEMLI
;
A
#
# COMPACT_ATOMS: atom_id res chain seq x y z
N GLY A 1 2.81 25.89 -23.77
CA GLY A 1 2.49 25.59 -22.37
C GLY A 1 3.75 25.59 -21.53
N LEU A 2 3.62 25.76 -20.22
CA LEU A 2 4.70 25.59 -19.24
C LEU A 2 5.28 24.18 -19.37
N LYS A 3 6.61 24.05 -19.52
CA LYS A 3 7.27 22.75 -19.79
C LYS A 3 7.62 21.95 -18.54
N LYS A 4 7.53 22.55 -17.35
CA LYS A 4 8.04 21.98 -16.09
C LYS A 4 7.07 22.10 -14.92
N SER A 5 5.83 22.53 -15.18
CA SER A 5 4.84 22.74 -14.13
C SER A 5 3.88 21.58 -14.13
N THR A 6 3.74 20.92 -12.98
CA THR A 6 2.80 19.81 -12.76
C THR A 6 1.69 20.22 -11.80
N THR A 7 0.71 19.33 -11.62
CA THR A 7 -0.38 19.51 -10.66
C THR A 7 0.17 19.64 -9.24
N GLY A 8 -0.05 20.81 -8.61
CA GLY A 8 0.43 21.11 -7.25
C GLY A 8 1.57 22.14 -7.19
N ASP A 9 2.13 22.55 -8.33
CA ASP A 9 3.18 23.57 -8.37
C ASP A 9 2.64 24.99 -8.16
N THR A 10 3.37 25.79 -7.39
CA THR A 10 3.05 27.21 -7.21
C THR A 10 3.73 28.05 -8.29
N LEU A 11 2.93 28.71 -9.13
CA LEU A 11 3.42 29.74 -10.06
C LEU A 11 3.47 31.08 -9.32
N CYS A 12 4.67 31.60 -9.12
CA CYS A 12 4.90 32.88 -8.45
C CYS A 12 5.71 33.86 -9.31
N ASP A 13 5.67 35.13 -8.93
CA ASP A 13 6.51 36.15 -9.56
C ASP A 13 7.99 35.91 -9.19
N THR A 14 8.89 36.05 -10.16
CA THR A 14 10.34 35.85 -9.95
C THR A 14 10.94 36.72 -8.85
N ARG A 15 10.33 37.87 -8.53
CA ARG A 15 10.79 38.81 -7.50
C ARG A 15 10.11 38.59 -6.14
N HIS A 16 9.09 37.74 -6.10
CA HIS A 16 8.37 37.37 -4.87
C HIS A 16 8.11 35.86 -4.86
N PRO A 17 9.13 35.06 -4.50
CA PRO A 17 8.95 33.63 -4.37
C PRO A 17 8.00 33.35 -3.21
N ILE A 18 6.83 32.80 -3.54
CA ILE A 18 5.87 32.28 -2.57
C ILE A 18 5.69 30.80 -2.83
N ILE A 19 5.63 30.01 -1.75
CA ILE A 19 5.31 28.59 -1.79
C ILE A 19 3.94 28.46 -1.14
N LEU A 20 2.93 28.09 -1.94
CA LEU A 20 1.61 27.75 -1.41
C LEU A 20 1.66 26.34 -0.81
N GLU A 21 0.64 26.02 -0.02
CA GLU A 21 0.58 24.77 0.73
C GLU A 21 0.66 23.55 -0.20
N SER A 22 1.61 22.66 0.09
CA SER A 22 1.87 21.47 -0.72
C SER A 22 0.77 20.43 -0.49
N MET A 23 0.11 19.99 -1.56
CA MET A 23 -0.90 18.94 -1.50
C MET A 23 -0.25 17.60 -1.12
N LYS A 24 -0.74 16.95 -0.07
CA LYS A 24 -0.34 15.57 0.27
C LYS A 24 -1.21 14.60 -0.51
N PHE A 25 -0.62 13.90 -1.46
CA PHE A 25 -1.34 12.85 -2.20
C PHE A 25 -1.37 11.56 -1.37
N PRO A 26 -2.56 10.97 -1.16
CA PRO A 26 -2.68 9.69 -0.46
C PRO A 26 -2.03 8.55 -1.26
N GLU A 27 -1.68 7.46 -0.60
CA GLU A 27 -1.23 6.25 -1.28
C GLU A 27 -2.39 5.64 -2.11
N PRO A 28 -2.13 5.13 -3.33
CA PRO A 28 -3.16 4.50 -4.14
C PRO A 28 -3.66 3.21 -3.48
N VAL A 29 -4.97 2.99 -3.53
CA VAL A 29 -5.65 1.91 -2.78
C VAL A 29 -6.03 0.71 -3.65
N ILE A 30 -6.16 0.92 -4.97
CA ILE A 30 -6.45 -0.14 -5.95
C ILE A 30 -5.24 -0.30 -6.86
N SER A 31 -4.90 -1.54 -7.19
CA SER A 31 -3.93 -1.86 -8.22
C SER A 31 -4.54 -2.78 -9.27
N ILE A 32 -4.26 -2.57 -10.55
CA ILE A 32 -4.64 -3.45 -11.65
C ILE A 32 -3.36 -3.86 -12.37
N ALA A 33 -3.22 -5.16 -12.65
CA ALA A 33 -2.17 -5.64 -13.53
C ALA A 33 -2.63 -5.45 -14.98
N ILE A 34 -1.79 -4.83 -15.81
CA ILE A 34 -1.95 -4.74 -17.26
C ILE A 34 -0.82 -5.52 -17.91
N GLU A 35 -1.22 -6.40 -18.83
CA GLU A 35 -0.31 -7.21 -19.63
C GLU A 35 -0.38 -6.77 -21.10
N PRO A 36 0.73 -6.27 -21.69
CA PRO A 36 0.77 -5.92 -23.09
C PRO A 36 0.78 -7.19 -23.96
N LYS A 37 0.11 -7.19 -25.11
CA LYS A 37 0.11 -8.39 -25.97
C LYS A 37 1.44 -8.59 -26.70
N SER A 38 2.18 -7.51 -26.94
CA SER A 38 3.46 -7.51 -27.66
C SER A 38 4.52 -6.64 -27.00
N LYS A 39 5.81 -6.94 -27.24
CA LYS A 39 6.93 -6.08 -26.81
C LYS A 39 6.87 -4.67 -27.38
N VAL A 40 6.37 -4.51 -28.61
CA VAL A 40 6.20 -3.18 -29.22
C VAL A 40 5.13 -2.36 -28.49
N GLU A 41 4.12 -3.03 -27.95
CA GLU A 41 3.08 -2.39 -27.15
C GLU A 41 3.56 -2.10 -25.73
N GLN A 42 4.46 -2.92 -25.19
CA GLN A 42 5.09 -2.66 -23.90
C GLN A 42 5.82 -1.31 -23.87
N ASP A 43 6.58 -0.98 -24.93
CA ASP A 43 7.28 0.31 -25.03
C ASP A 43 6.29 1.49 -25.18
N LYS A 44 5.24 1.32 -25.99
CA LYS A 44 4.19 2.34 -26.14
C LYS A 44 3.40 2.55 -24.85
N MET A 45 3.07 1.46 -24.16
CA MET A 45 2.37 1.47 -22.88
C MET A 45 3.21 2.18 -21.83
N ALA A 46 4.51 1.88 -21.75
CA ALA A 46 5.42 2.57 -20.83
C ALA A 46 5.39 4.09 -21.05
N LEU A 47 5.56 4.53 -22.30
CA LEU A 47 5.58 5.95 -22.64
C LEU A 47 4.23 6.65 -22.43
N ALA A 48 3.12 5.94 -22.65
CA ALA A 48 1.77 6.45 -22.38
C ALA A 48 1.50 6.58 -20.88
N LEU A 49 1.86 5.57 -20.10
CA LEU A 49 1.70 5.58 -18.65
C LEU A 49 2.55 6.66 -17.98
N ASP A 50 3.76 6.92 -18.50
CA ASP A 50 4.62 7.98 -17.97
C ASP A 50 3.99 9.36 -18.19
N LYS A 51 3.39 9.61 -19.36
CA LYS A 51 2.62 10.84 -19.61
C LYS A 51 1.40 10.97 -18.70
N LEU A 52 0.69 9.87 -18.47
CA LEU A 52 -0.48 9.86 -17.57
C LEU A 52 -0.07 10.11 -16.11
N SER A 53 1.09 9.60 -15.69
CA SER A 53 1.64 9.84 -14.36
C SER A 53 2.15 11.27 -14.16
N GLU A 54 2.58 11.96 -15.23
CA GLU A 54 2.90 13.39 -15.19
C GLU A 54 1.63 14.26 -15.04
N GLU A 55 0.50 13.81 -15.59
CA GLU A 55 -0.79 14.49 -15.49
C GLU A 55 -1.44 14.29 -14.10
N ASP A 56 -1.41 13.05 -13.58
CA ASP A 56 -2.01 12.69 -12.30
C ASP A 56 -0.97 12.15 -11.29
N PRO A 57 -0.62 12.92 -10.24
CA PRO A 57 0.34 12.49 -9.22
C PRO A 57 -0.20 11.40 -8.26
N THR A 58 -1.51 11.12 -8.28
CA THR A 58 -2.13 10.04 -7.48
C THR A 58 -2.03 8.68 -8.19
N PHE A 59 -1.72 8.69 -9.48
CA PHE A 59 -1.46 7.49 -10.26
C PHE A 59 -0.02 7.02 -10.07
N ARG A 60 0.15 5.73 -9.74
CA ARG A 60 1.47 5.12 -9.66
C ARG A 60 1.56 3.93 -10.59
N ARG A 61 2.72 3.77 -11.21
CA ARG A 61 3.06 2.61 -12.03
C ARG A 61 4.23 1.89 -11.41
N THR A 62 4.09 0.57 -11.27
CA THR A 62 5.17 -0.32 -10.84
C THR A 62 5.32 -1.42 -11.88
N HIS A 63 6.55 -1.64 -12.36
CA HIS A 63 6.84 -2.75 -13.26
C HIS A 63 7.40 -3.93 -12.45
N ASN A 64 6.73 -5.08 -12.49
CA ASN A 64 7.25 -6.30 -11.88
C ASN A 64 8.21 -7.00 -12.85
N VAL A 65 9.49 -7.03 -12.50
CA VAL A 65 10.55 -7.60 -13.34
C VAL A 65 10.48 -9.13 -13.40
N GLU A 66 9.90 -9.78 -12.39
CA GLU A 66 9.79 -11.25 -12.31
C GLU A 66 8.63 -11.79 -13.15
N THR A 67 7.48 -11.09 -13.14
CA THR A 67 6.30 -11.51 -13.93
C THR A 67 6.20 -10.81 -15.29
N GLY A 68 6.99 -9.75 -15.52
CA GLY A 68 6.89 -8.92 -16.72
C GLY A 68 5.61 -8.08 -16.79
N GLN A 69 4.81 -8.08 -15.73
CA GLN A 69 3.54 -7.36 -15.67
C GLN A 69 3.74 -5.91 -15.22
N THR A 70 2.93 -5.00 -15.79
CA THR A 70 2.88 -3.62 -15.31
C THR A 70 1.68 -3.47 -14.39
N ILE A 71 1.94 -3.14 -13.13
CA ILE A 71 0.91 -2.88 -12.13
C ILE A 71 0.66 -1.37 -12.14
N ILE A 72 -0.58 -1.00 -12.42
CA ILE A 72 -1.06 0.38 -12.32
C ILE A 72 -1.86 0.53 -11.04
N SER A 73 -1.59 1.57 -10.26
CA SER A 73 -2.22 1.82 -8.97
C SER A 73 -2.88 3.18 -8.98
N GLY A 74 -4.11 3.27 -8.47
CA GLY A 74 -4.90 4.48 -8.44
C GLY A 74 -5.86 4.55 -7.25
N MET A 75 -6.61 5.64 -7.18
CA MET A 75 -7.52 5.93 -6.06
C MET A 75 -8.87 5.20 -6.14
N GLY A 76 -9.27 4.68 -7.30
CA GLY A 76 -10.59 4.09 -7.49
C GLY A 76 -10.75 3.34 -8.81
N GLU A 77 -11.81 2.53 -8.90
CA GLU A 77 -12.10 1.70 -10.08
C GLU A 77 -12.34 2.56 -11.32
N LEU A 78 -13.19 3.60 -11.20
CA LEU A 78 -13.48 4.53 -12.29
C LEU A 78 -12.22 5.25 -12.79
N HIS A 79 -11.30 5.59 -11.88
CA HIS A 79 -10.04 6.22 -12.25
C HIS A 79 -9.22 5.28 -13.14
N LEU A 80 -9.07 4.01 -12.74
CA LEU A 80 -8.34 3.04 -13.53
C LEU A 80 -9.05 2.69 -14.85
N GLU A 81 -10.38 2.64 -14.87
CA GLU A 81 -11.17 2.41 -16.08
C GLU A 81 -10.93 3.52 -17.12
N ILE A 82 -10.94 4.79 -16.69
CA ILE A 82 -10.64 5.93 -17.57
C ILE A 82 -9.20 5.86 -18.10
N ILE A 83 -8.24 5.52 -17.24
CA ILE A 83 -6.83 5.36 -17.66
C ILE A 83 -6.70 4.28 -18.73
N VAL A 84 -7.35 3.13 -18.53
CA VAL A 84 -7.36 2.03 -19.50
C VAL A 84 -8.04 2.44 -20.81
N ASP A 85 -9.18 3.15 -20.77
CA ASP A 85 -9.85 3.64 -21.96
C ASP A 85 -8.98 4.65 -22.72
N ARG A 86 -8.27 5.56 -22.02
CA ARG A 86 -7.29 6.48 -22.62
C ARG A 86 -6.14 5.74 -23.28
N LEU A 87 -5.59 4.69 -22.65
CA LEU A 87 -4.54 3.86 -23.24
C LEU A 87 -5.00 3.18 -24.54
N LEU A 88 -6.22 2.64 -24.55
CA LEU A 88 -6.79 1.97 -25.72
C LEU A 88 -7.15 2.95 -26.85
N ARG A 89 -7.76 4.10 -26.52
CA ARG A 89 -8.26 5.06 -27.53
C ARG A 89 -7.22 6.06 -27.99
N GLU A 90 -6.52 6.71 -27.07
CA GLU A 90 -5.56 7.78 -27.39
C GLU A 90 -4.23 7.19 -27.87
N PHE A 91 -3.73 6.18 -27.17
CA PHE A 91 -2.40 5.62 -27.43
C PHE A 91 -2.43 4.34 -28.29
N LYS A 92 -3.62 3.79 -28.56
CA LYS A 92 -3.82 2.57 -29.37
C LYS A 92 -2.95 1.40 -28.90
N VAL A 93 -2.86 1.25 -27.59
CA VAL A 93 -2.14 0.14 -26.94
C VAL A 93 -3.14 -0.97 -26.67
N GLU A 94 -2.95 -2.17 -27.23
CA GLU A 94 -3.74 -3.32 -26.84
C GLU A 94 -3.09 -4.03 -25.65
N GLY A 95 -3.88 -4.32 -24.62
CA GLY A 95 -3.43 -5.03 -23.43
C GLY A 95 -4.57 -5.79 -22.79
N ASN A 96 -4.22 -6.89 -22.12
CA ASN A 96 -5.16 -7.61 -21.28
C ASN A 96 -5.17 -6.97 -19.89
N ILE A 97 -6.36 -6.77 -19.36
CA ILE A 97 -6.56 -6.16 -18.04
C ILE A 97 -6.79 -7.30 -17.06
N GLY A 98 -5.93 -7.40 -16.06
CA GLY A 98 -6.09 -8.32 -14.94
C GLY A 98 -7.18 -7.85 -13.98
N LYS A 99 -7.52 -8.70 -13.01
CA LYS A 99 -8.48 -8.31 -11.97
C LYS A 99 -7.87 -7.22 -11.07
N PRO A 100 -8.66 -6.23 -10.63
CA PRO A 100 -8.23 -5.30 -9.60
C PRO A 100 -7.84 -6.07 -8.33
N GLN A 101 -6.66 -5.77 -7.82
CA GLN A 101 -6.15 -6.23 -6.54
C GLN A 101 -6.22 -5.07 -5.54
N VAL A 102 -6.76 -5.38 -4.36
CA VAL A 102 -6.79 -4.46 -3.24
C VAL A 102 -5.41 -4.48 -2.58
N ALA A 103 -4.90 -3.30 -2.22
CA ALA A 103 -3.65 -3.18 -1.48
C ALA A 103 -3.84 -3.59 -0.01
N TYR A 104 -3.86 -4.91 0.24
CA TYR A 104 -3.80 -5.45 1.59
C TYR A 104 -2.44 -5.11 2.23
N LYS A 105 -2.45 -4.94 3.56
CA LYS A 105 -1.23 -4.79 4.36
C LYS A 105 -1.21 -5.86 5.44
N GLU A 106 -0.04 -6.18 5.96
CA GLU A 106 0.11 -7.07 7.11
C GLU A 106 0.50 -6.28 8.36
N THR A 107 0.04 -6.72 9.53
CA THR A 107 0.56 -6.22 10.81
C THR A 107 0.61 -7.34 11.85
N ILE A 108 1.04 -7.04 13.06
CA ILE A 108 1.17 -7.99 14.16
C ILE A 108 0.25 -7.62 15.32
N GLU A 109 -0.25 -8.62 16.05
CA GLU A 109 -1.04 -8.37 17.27
C GLU A 109 -0.21 -8.47 18.56
N ARG A 110 0.88 -9.23 18.55
CA ARG A 110 1.66 -9.56 19.76
C ARG A 110 3.11 -9.11 19.64
N LEU A 111 3.70 -8.77 20.78
CA LEU A 111 5.14 -8.59 20.88
C LEU A 111 5.84 -9.94 20.72
N ALA A 112 6.87 -9.98 19.87
CA ALA A 112 7.68 -11.17 19.68
C ALA A 112 9.16 -10.81 19.60
N LYS A 113 9.99 -11.72 20.13
CA LYS A 113 11.44 -11.63 20.06
C LYS A 113 11.99 -12.84 19.32
N ALA A 114 12.89 -12.61 18.38
CA ALA A 114 13.61 -13.68 17.70
C ALA A 114 15.05 -13.28 17.38
N ARG A 115 15.88 -14.29 17.24
CA ARG A 115 17.28 -14.17 16.86
C ARG A 115 17.46 -14.73 15.46
N GLY A 116 18.02 -13.94 14.56
CA GLY A 116 18.41 -14.36 13.22
C GLY A 116 19.92 -14.46 13.14
N ARG A 117 20.41 -15.67 12.86
CA ARG A 117 21.83 -15.94 12.65
C ARG A 117 22.06 -16.36 11.21
N PHE A 118 23.06 -15.76 10.59
CA PHE A 118 23.53 -16.12 9.26
C PHE A 118 25.01 -16.45 9.33
N ILE A 119 25.34 -17.72 9.09
CA ILE A 119 26.71 -18.22 9.01
C ILE A 119 26.83 -18.92 7.67
N ARG A 120 27.72 -18.43 6.81
CA ARG A 120 28.08 -19.12 5.57
C ARG A 120 29.60 -19.16 5.45
N GLN A 121 30.14 -20.37 5.51
CA GLN A 121 31.53 -20.66 5.18
C GLN A 121 31.53 -21.36 3.82
N SER A 122 31.85 -20.63 2.76
CA SER A 122 31.98 -21.18 1.41
C SER A 122 33.28 -20.69 0.81
N GLY A 123 34.39 -21.43 1.01
CA GLY A 123 35.68 -21.34 0.29
C GLY A 123 36.42 -19.99 0.19
N GLY A 124 35.81 -18.85 0.53
CA GLY A 124 36.31 -17.49 0.45
C GLY A 124 35.94 -16.68 1.70
N ARG A 125 35.76 -15.35 1.58
CA ARG A 125 35.38 -14.46 2.71
C ARG A 125 34.17 -15.03 3.44
N GLY A 126 34.34 -15.35 4.73
CA GLY A 126 33.24 -15.81 5.57
C GLY A 126 32.15 -14.75 5.67
N GLN A 127 30.91 -15.19 5.87
CA GLN A 127 29.78 -14.31 6.14
C GLN A 127 29.18 -14.68 7.49
N TYR A 128 29.29 -13.76 8.44
CA TYR A 128 28.75 -13.88 9.79
C TYR A 128 27.91 -12.66 10.16
N GLY A 129 26.64 -12.90 10.48
CA GLY A 129 25.74 -11.89 11.02
C GLY A 129 24.82 -12.51 12.06
N ASP A 130 24.67 -11.85 13.19
CA ASP A 130 23.78 -12.29 14.27
C ASP A 130 23.08 -11.09 14.89
N VAL A 131 21.75 -11.12 14.86
CA VAL A 131 20.89 -10.03 15.32
C VAL A 131 19.69 -10.58 16.07
N THR A 132 19.42 -9.99 17.22
CA THR A 132 18.23 -10.24 18.02
C THR A 132 17.31 -9.03 17.94
N LEU A 133 16.14 -9.24 17.34
CA LEU A 133 15.12 -8.23 17.16
C LEU A 133 13.94 -8.52 18.07
N GLU A 134 13.30 -7.44 18.50
CA GLU A 134 11.98 -7.45 19.14
C GLU A 134 11.05 -6.61 18.28
N ILE A 135 9.91 -7.17 17.92
CA ILE A 135 8.86 -6.48 17.16
C ILE A 135 7.64 -6.29 18.04
N GLU A 136 7.05 -5.10 17.97
CA GLU A 136 5.84 -4.72 18.69
C GLU A 136 4.89 -3.94 17.78
N PRO A 137 3.57 -4.08 17.95
CA PRO A 137 2.60 -3.30 17.18
C PRO A 137 2.73 -1.81 17.50
N TYR A 138 2.71 -0.97 16.46
CA TYR A 138 2.84 0.47 16.58
C TYR A 138 1.73 1.18 15.81
N LYS A 139 0.84 1.86 16.53
CA LYS A 139 -0.36 2.49 15.95
C LYS A 139 -0.15 3.94 15.49
N GLU A 140 0.98 4.57 15.84
CA GLU A 140 1.20 5.99 15.58
C GLU A 140 1.86 6.26 14.22
N ASP A 141 2.70 5.33 13.73
CA ASP A 141 3.43 5.47 12.45
C ASP A 141 3.56 4.11 11.77
N ASN A 142 3.89 4.13 10.47
CA ASN A 142 4.03 2.94 9.64
C ASN A 142 5.22 2.08 10.05
N PHE A 143 6.34 2.71 10.46
CA PHE A 143 7.58 2.03 10.82
C PHE A 143 8.41 2.84 11.83
N LYS A 144 8.83 2.19 12.92
CA LYS A 144 9.76 2.80 13.87
C LYS A 144 10.90 1.87 14.22
N PHE A 145 12.14 2.28 13.95
CA PHE A 145 13.34 1.55 14.31
C PHE A 145 13.99 2.15 15.56
N ILE A 146 14.21 1.33 16.59
CA ILE A 146 14.90 1.73 17.82
C ILE A 146 16.14 0.88 17.99
N ASN A 147 17.29 1.55 18.04
CA ASN A 147 18.55 0.91 18.39
C ASN A 147 18.77 0.93 19.91
N ARG A 148 18.82 -0.24 20.54
CA ARG A 148 19.11 -0.43 21.96
C ARG A 148 20.39 -1.24 22.22
N ILE A 149 21.29 -1.35 21.24
CA ILE A 149 22.55 -2.06 21.39
C ILE A 149 23.36 -1.47 22.55
N VAL A 150 23.79 -2.35 23.46
CA VAL A 150 24.68 -2.02 24.59
C VAL A 150 26.05 -2.64 24.32
N GLY A 151 27.13 -1.93 24.65
CA GLY A 151 28.49 -2.51 24.68
C GLY A 151 29.18 -2.75 23.33
N GLY A 152 28.68 -2.19 22.22
CA GLY A 152 29.34 -2.32 20.91
C GLY A 152 29.24 -3.72 20.29
N ALA A 153 28.25 -4.51 20.70
CA ALA A 153 27.98 -5.86 20.18
C ALA A 153 27.73 -5.91 18.66
N ILE A 154 27.38 -4.77 18.06
CA ILE A 154 27.42 -4.53 16.61
C ILE A 154 28.06 -3.15 16.39
N PRO A 155 29.10 -3.01 15.55
CA PRO A 155 29.63 -1.73 15.12
C PRO A 155 28.55 -0.83 14.51
N LYS A 156 28.58 0.48 14.80
CA LYS A 156 27.57 1.44 14.32
C LYS A 156 27.43 1.48 12.79
N GLU A 157 28.48 1.09 12.08
CA GLU A 157 28.53 1.01 10.61
C GLU A 157 27.56 -0.04 10.03
N TYR A 158 27.28 -1.13 10.76
CA TYR A 158 26.38 -2.19 10.29
C TYR A 158 24.91 -1.97 10.63
N ILE A 159 24.59 -0.97 11.46
CA ILE A 159 23.22 -0.70 11.91
C ILE A 159 22.31 -0.28 10.74
N PRO A 160 22.75 0.60 9.82
CA PRO A 160 21.96 0.92 8.62
C PRO A 160 21.72 -0.31 7.73
N ALA A 161 22.67 -1.25 7.66
CA ALA A 161 22.51 -2.49 6.89
C ALA A 161 21.45 -3.42 7.50
N VAL A 162 21.37 -3.48 8.83
CA VAL A 162 20.30 -4.18 9.56
C VAL A 162 18.95 -3.52 9.27
N GLU A 163 18.85 -2.19 9.39
CA GLU A 163 17.62 -1.46 9.10
C GLU A 163 17.16 -1.66 7.64
N GLY A 164 18.08 -1.59 6.68
CA GLY A 164 17.79 -1.85 5.26
C GLY A 164 17.30 -3.28 5.01
N GLY A 165 17.90 -4.27 5.67
CA GLY A 165 17.45 -5.67 5.58
C GLY A 165 16.05 -5.89 6.15
N ILE A 166 15.69 -5.14 7.19
CA ILE A 166 14.34 -5.19 7.75
C ILE A 166 13.34 -4.49 6.83
N LYS A 167 13.67 -3.31 6.30
CA LYS A 167 12.79 -2.59 5.35
C LYS A 167 12.49 -3.43 4.11
N GLU A 168 13.48 -4.15 3.58
CA GLU A 168 13.25 -5.09 2.48
C GLU A 168 12.38 -6.28 2.90
N ALA A 169 12.62 -6.85 4.08
CA ALA A 169 11.80 -7.94 4.60
C ALA A 169 10.37 -7.49 4.91
N MET A 170 10.13 -6.21 5.19
CA MET A 170 8.79 -5.64 5.36
C MET A 170 8.01 -5.52 4.05
N LEU A 171 8.66 -5.52 2.88
CA LEU A 171 7.94 -5.50 1.61
C LEU A 171 7.18 -6.81 1.35
N SER A 172 7.63 -7.91 1.96
CA SER A 172 7.04 -9.24 1.80
C SER A 172 6.72 -9.84 3.16
N GLY A 173 5.46 -9.69 3.56
CA GLY A 173 4.89 -10.27 4.78
C GLY A 173 4.89 -11.80 4.79
N VAL A 174 4.60 -12.37 5.95
CA VAL A 174 4.68 -13.82 6.19
C VAL A 174 3.40 -14.55 5.85
N LEU A 175 2.24 -13.87 5.86
CA LEU A 175 0.95 -14.50 5.59
C LEU A 175 0.71 -14.67 4.09
N ALA A 176 0.72 -13.57 3.34
CA ALA A 176 0.33 -13.55 1.94
C ALA A 176 1.25 -12.65 1.08
N ASN A 177 2.49 -12.42 1.54
CA ASN A 177 3.50 -11.57 0.89
C ASN A 177 3.08 -10.11 0.72
N TYR A 178 2.16 -9.60 1.54
CA TYR A 178 1.77 -8.19 1.52
C TYR A 178 2.74 -7.34 2.36
N PRO A 179 2.88 -6.04 2.04
CA PRO A 179 3.75 -5.16 2.79
C PRO A 179 3.28 -5.01 4.25
N VAL A 180 4.22 -5.10 5.18
CA VAL A 180 3.98 -5.00 6.61
C VAL A 180 3.99 -3.54 7.05
N THR A 181 2.99 -3.13 7.84
CA THR A 181 2.84 -1.77 8.37
C THR A 181 2.54 -1.79 9.87
N ASN A 182 2.64 -0.61 10.50
CA ASN A 182 2.26 -0.37 11.89
C ASN A 182 3.11 -1.20 12.87
N ILE A 183 4.42 -1.22 12.63
CA ILE A 183 5.36 -1.99 13.45
C ILE A 183 6.49 -1.11 13.98
N LYS A 184 6.86 -1.40 15.23
CA LYS A 184 8.04 -0.88 15.88
C LYS A 184 9.00 -2.03 16.13
N ILE A 185 10.26 -1.80 15.79
CA ILE A 185 11.31 -2.80 15.83
C ILE A 185 12.45 -2.28 16.69
N THR A 186 12.75 -3.03 17.73
CA THR A 186 13.84 -2.74 18.65
C THR A 186 14.97 -3.72 18.42
N LEU A 187 16.15 -3.19 18.05
CA LEU A 187 17.38 -3.96 17.98
C LEU A 187 17.95 -4.07 19.39
N LEU A 188 17.82 -5.26 19.98
CA LEU A 188 18.21 -5.52 21.37
C LEU A 188 19.67 -5.92 21.51
N ASP A 189 20.11 -6.87 20.69
CA ASP A 189 21.41 -7.49 20.82
C ASP A 189 21.90 -8.05 19.48
N GLY A 190 23.18 -8.39 19.40
CA GLY A 190 23.76 -9.01 18.24
C GLY A 190 25.17 -9.53 18.48
N SER A 191 25.75 -10.12 17.46
CA SER A 191 27.15 -10.54 17.53
C SER A 191 27.79 -10.36 16.15
N TYR A 192 29.03 -9.90 16.15
CA TYR A 192 29.85 -9.79 14.96
C TYR A 192 31.13 -10.61 15.12
N HIS A 193 31.71 -11.02 13.99
CA HIS A 193 33.02 -11.63 13.92
C HIS A 193 33.95 -10.66 13.16
N PRO A 194 35.09 -10.25 13.71
CA PRO A 194 35.89 -9.16 13.15
C PRO A 194 36.44 -9.43 11.74
N VAL A 195 36.58 -10.70 11.34
CA VAL A 195 37.12 -11.09 10.02
C VAL A 195 36.04 -11.52 9.03
N ASP A 196 34.93 -12.08 9.53
CA ASP A 196 33.90 -12.72 8.70
C ASP A 196 32.57 -11.94 8.68
N SER A 197 32.45 -10.85 9.44
CA SER A 197 31.25 -10.02 9.38
C SER A 197 31.25 -9.11 8.16
N SER A 198 30.09 -9.03 7.52
CA SER A 198 29.84 -8.18 6.36
C SER A 198 28.45 -7.56 6.46
N GLU A 199 28.27 -6.41 5.81
CA GLU A 199 26.97 -5.72 5.73
C GLU A 199 25.87 -6.64 5.19
N ILE A 200 26.20 -7.42 4.14
CA ILE A 200 25.28 -8.37 3.51
C ILE A 200 24.86 -9.46 4.51
N ALA A 201 25.80 -9.96 5.33
CA ALA A 201 25.48 -10.98 6.33
C ALA A 201 24.51 -10.44 7.40
N PHE A 202 24.70 -9.21 7.86
CA PHE A 202 23.79 -8.55 8.80
C PHE A 202 22.41 -8.29 8.20
N LYS A 203 22.37 -7.87 6.94
CA LYS A 203 21.12 -7.66 6.18
C LYS A 203 20.29 -8.95 6.10
N ILE A 204 20.92 -10.06 5.74
CA ILE A 204 20.26 -11.38 5.65
C ILE A 204 19.86 -11.89 7.04
N ALA A 205 20.74 -11.73 8.04
CA ALA A 205 20.44 -12.12 9.42
C ALA A 205 19.23 -11.34 9.97
N ALA A 206 19.13 -10.05 9.66
CA ALA A 206 18.01 -9.19 10.06
C ALA A 206 16.69 -9.59 9.38
N SER A 207 16.72 -9.88 8.07
CA SER A 207 15.56 -10.40 7.34
C SER A 207 15.05 -11.72 7.95
N LYS A 208 15.96 -12.66 8.26
CA LYS A 208 15.60 -13.92 8.95
C LYS A 208 15.03 -13.69 10.36
N ALA A 209 15.66 -12.82 11.14
CA ALA A 209 15.18 -12.45 12.48
C ALA A 209 13.76 -11.87 12.40
N PHE A 210 13.51 -11.00 11.43
CA PHE A 210 12.21 -10.39 11.21
C PHE A 210 11.14 -11.42 10.84
N GLN A 211 11.40 -12.31 9.87
CA GLN A 211 10.47 -13.36 9.48
C GLN A 211 10.10 -14.29 10.64
N GLU A 212 11.08 -14.69 11.46
CA GLU A 212 10.84 -15.53 12.64
C GLU A 212 10.09 -14.79 13.75
N CYS A 213 10.34 -13.49 13.92
CA CYS A 213 9.54 -12.65 14.82
C CYS A 213 8.09 -12.58 14.35
N MET A 214 7.87 -12.28 13.06
CA MET A 214 6.54 -12.15 12.46
C MET A 214 5.69 -13.41 12.65
N LYS A 215 6.27 -14.61 12.41
CA LYS A 215 5.58 -15.90 12.67
C LYS A 215 5.11 -16.04 14.12
N LYS A 216 5.91 -15.59 15.08
CA LYS A 216 5.60 -15.68 16.52
C LYS A 216 4.67 -14.56 17.01
N ALA A 217 4.63 -13.44 16.29
CA ALA A 217 3.88 -12.25 16.65
C ALA A 217 2.39 -12.29 16.30
N LYS A 218 1.91 -13.45 15.80
CA LYS A 218 0.53 -13.65 15.31
C LYS A 218 0.17 -12.59 14.26
N PRO A 219 0.68 -12.76 13.02
CA PRO A 219 0.44 -11.79 11.96
C PRO A 219 -1.05 -11.76 11.62
N ILE A 220 -1.55 -10.59 11.20
CA ILE A 220 -2.93 -10.36 10.77
C ILE A 220 -2.94 -9.57 9.45
N LEU A 221 -3.96 -9.80 8.64
CA LEU A 221 -4.22 -9.03 7.42
C LEU A 221 -5.03 -7.78 7.74
N LEU A 222 -4.68 -6.70 7.06
CA LEU A 222 -5.36 -5.42 7.07
C LEU A 222 -5.95 -5.12 5.70
N GLU A 223 -7.22 -4.74 5.65
CA GLU A 223 -7.89 -4.20 4.46
C GLU A 223 -8.03 -2.67 4.55
N PRO A 224 -7.96 -1.96 3.42
CA PRO A 224 -8.22 -0.53 3.38
C PRO A 224 -9.71 -0.25 3.57
N MET A 225 -10.02 0.57 4.57
CA MET A 225 -11.35 1.09 4.84
C MET A 225 -11.50 2.46 4.18
N MET A 226 -12.56 2.59 3.38
CA MET A 226 -12.88 3.82 2.67
C MET A 226 -13.99 4.55 3.43
N GLU A 227 -13.84 5.85 3.62
CA GLU A 227 -14.94 6.72 3.96
C GLU A 227 -15.72 7.04 2.69
N VAL A 228 -17.00 6.70 2.70
CA VAL A 228 -17.92 6.86 1.57
C VAL A 228 -18.98 7.87 1.98
N GLU A 229 -19.03 8.97 1.24
CA GLU A 229 -20.09 9.96 1.34
C GLU A 229 -21.06 9.79 0.17
N ILE A 230 -22.34 9.59 0.47
CA ILE A 230 -23.37 9.38 -0.54
C ILE A 230 -24.42 10.46 -0.42
N VAL A 231 -24.53 11.26 -1.47
CA VAL A 231 -25.55 12.30 -1.59
C VAL A 231 -26.69 11.74 -2.41
N THR A 232 -27.89 11.69 -1.82
CA THR A 232 -29.09 11.11 -2.45
C THR A 232 -30.34 11.88 -2.06
N PRO A 233 -31.39 11.93 -2.91
CA PRO A 233 -32.73 12.28 -2.47
C PRO A 233 -33.26 11.33 -1.38
N GLU A 234 -34.18 11.82 -0.55
CA GLU A 234 -34.78 11.06 0.57
C GLU A 234 -35.54 9.81 0.11
N GLU A 235 -36.07 9.82 -1.11
CA GLU A 235 -36.83 8.73 -1.72
C GLU A 235 -36.04 7.41 -1.80
N TYR A 236 -34.70 7.48 -1.98
CA TYR A 236 -33.84 6.30 -2.18
C TYR A 236 -33.02 5.93 -0.94
N LEU A 237 -33.16 6.69 0.15
CA LEU A 237 -32.33 6.56 1.34
C LEU A 237 -32.40 5.16 1.95
N GLY A 238 -33.60 4.60 2.11
CA GLY A 238 -33.77 3.25 2.69
C GLY A 238 -33.09 2.15 1.88
N SER A 239 -33.23 2.19 0.55
CA SER A 239 -32.59 1.21 -0.34
C SER A 239 -31.07 1.31 -0.34
N LEU A 240 -30.53 2.53 -0.28
CA LEU A 240 -29.08 2.75 -0.25
C LEU A 240 -28.45 2.31 1.07
N ILE A 241 -29.12 2.57 2.20
CA ILE A 241 -28.67 2.08 3.52
C ILE A 241 -28.62 0.55 3.54
N SER A 242 -29.63 -0.11 2.95
CA SER A 242 -29.67 -1.56 2.85
C SER A 242 -28.53 -2.12 1.99
N ASP A 243 -28.22 -1.50 0.85
CA ASP A 243 -27.12 -1.93 -0.03
C ASP A 243 -25.76 -1.77 0.66
N ILE A 244 -25.51 -0.60 1.25
CA ILE A 244 -24.28 -0.31 1.99
C ILE A 244 -24.10 -1.27 3.18
N SER A 245 -25.17 -1.52 3.95
CA SER A 245 -25.12 -2.44 5.08
C SER A 245 -24.83 -3.89 4.66
N SER A 246 -25.25 -4.29 3.45
CA SER A 246 -24.92 -5.62 2.91
C SER A 246 -23.44 -5.77 2.56
N ARG A 247 -22.77 -4.65 2.26
CA ARG A 247 -21.33 -4.53 1.92
C ARG A 247 -20.42 -4.39 3.15
N ARG A 248 -20.84 -4.91 4.31
CA ARG A 248 -20.10 -4.82 5.60
C ARG A 248 -19.78 -3.39 6.05
N ALA A 249 -20.54 -2.41 5.58
CA ALA A 249 -20.30 -1.03 5.93
C ALA A 249 -20.72 -0.71 7.35
N LYS A 250 -19.97 0.18 7.99
CA LYS A 250 -20.37 0.83 9.24
C LYS A 250 -20.90 2.23 8.92
N VAL A 251 -22.21 2.42 9.03
CA VAL A 251 -22.82 3.74 8.87
C VAL A 251 -22.47 4.59 10.10
N GLU A 252 -21.81 5.72 9.87
CA GLU A 252 -21.46 6.67 10.92
C GLU A 252 -22.64 7.62 11.21
N GLY A 253 -23.23 8.17 10.16
CA GLY A 253 -24.27 9.18 10.30
C GLY A 253 -25.02 9.46 9.00
N ILE A 254 -26.18 10.09 9.17
CA ILE A 254 -27.02 10.58 8.07
C ILE A 254 -27.30 12.05 8.34
N GLU A 255 -26.80 12.92 7.48
CA GLU A 255 -27.05 14.35 7.55
C GLU A 255 -28.12 14.76 6.53
N ALA A 256 -29.02 15.65 6.92
CA ALA A 256 -30.00 16.23 6.02
C ALA A 256 -29.55 17.63 5.57
N LYS A 257 -29.31 17.80 4.28
CA LYS A 257 -28.90 19.08 3.68
C LYS A 257 -29.94 19.52 2.64
N ALA A 258 -30.84 20.40 3.06
CA ALA A 258 -31.94 20.92 2.24
C ALA A 258 -32.80 19.82 1.60
N LYS A 259 -32.66 19.56 0.29
CA LYS A 259 -33.43 18.56 -0.47
C LYS A 259 -32.70 17.22 -0.64
N VAL A 260 -31.46 17.10 -0.14
CA VAL A 260 -30.65 15.89 -0.25
C VAL A 260 -30.25 15.39 1.13
N LYS A 261 -30.04 14.09 1.24
CA LYS A 261 -29.50 13.40 2.40
C LYS A 261 -28.08 12.97 2.07
N ILE A 262 -27.19 13.12 3.03
CA ILE A 262 -25.79 12.70 2.94
C ILE A 262 -25.62 11.53 3.90
N ILE A 263 -25.18 10.39 3.40
CA ILE A 263 -24.88 9.20 4.19
C ILE A 263 -23.37 9.08 4.27
N THR A 264 -22.83 9.08 5.48
CA THR A 264 -21.40 8.83 5.73
C THR A 264 -21.26 7.41 6.28
N ALA A 265 -20.49 6.59 5.58
CA ALA A 265 -20.27 5.20 5.97
C ALA A 265 -18.83 4.76 5.70
N TYR A 266 -18.31 3.88 6.54
CA TYR A 266 -17.01 3.25 6.35
C TYR A 266 -17.20 1.89 5.71
N VAL A 267 -16.62 1.69 4.52
CA VAL A 267 -16.81 0.48 3.73
C VAL A 267 -15.45 -0.09 3.30
N PRO A 268 -15.23 -1.41 3.42
CA PRO A 268 -14.03 -2.03 2.87
C PRO A 268 -13.97 -1.85 1.35
N LEU A 269 -12.80 -1.48 0.83
CA LEU A 269 -12.63 -1.22 -0.61
C LEU A 269 -13.02 -2.41 -1.49
N VAL A 270 -12.78 -3.64 -1.02
CA VAL A 270 -13.11 -4.88 -1.74
C VAL A 270 -14.61 -5.00 -2.02
N GLU A 271 -15.46 -4.45 -1.15
CA GLU A 271 -16.91 -4.49 -1.30
C GLU A 271 -17.43 -3.33 -2.17
N MET A 272 -16.57 -2.38 -2.54
CA MET A 272 -16.94 -1.20 -3.32
C MET A 272 -16.72 -1.36 -4.83
N PHE A 273 -16.21 -2.50 -5.28
CA PHE A 273 -16.12 -2.80 -6.71
C PHE A 273 -17.52 -2.83 -7.35
N GLY A 274 -17.67 -2.12 -8.47
CA GLY A 274 -18.92 -1.95 -9.19
C GLY A 274 -19.95 -1.05 -8.49
N TYR A 275 -19.60 -0.39 -7.38
CA TYR A 275 -20.56 0.38 -6.58
C TYR A 275 -21.23 1.50 -7.36
N ALA A 276 -20.51 2.18 -8.26
CA ALA A 276 -21.07 3.25 -9.09
C ALA A 276 -22.26 2.78 -9.95
N THR A 277 -22.23 1.53 -10.44
CA THR A 277 -23.30 0.94 -11.25
C THR A 277 -24.50 0.59 -10.37
N SER A 278 -24.28 -0.05 -9.22
CA SER A 278 -25.32 -0.35 -8.24
C SER A 278 -26.00 0.93 -7.73
N LEU A 279 -25.22 1.95 -7.38
CA LEU A 279 -25.69 3.25 -6.91
C LEU A 279 -26.59 3.92 -7.95
N ARG A 280 -26.18 3.94 -9.22
CA ARG A 280 -27.00 4.50 -10.31
C ARG A 280 -28.29 3.73 -10.51
N SER A 281 -28.26 2.39 -10.42
CA SER A 281 -29.46 1.56 -10.57
C SER A 281 -30.46 1.81 -9.44
N ILE A 282 -30.00 1.93 -8.19
CA ILE A 282 -30.84 2.14 -7.02
C ILE A 282 -31.43 3.56 -7.01
N SER A 283 -30.60 4.56 -7.34
CA SER A 283 -30.99 5.97 -7.28
C SER A 283 -31.56 6.53 -8.58
N GLN A 284 -31.76 5.69 -9.61
CA GLN A 284 -32.12 6.11 -10.97
C GLN A 284 -31.17 7.21 -11.51
N GLY A 285 -29.89 7.13 -11.13
CA GLY A 285 -28.84 8.10 -11.50
C GLY A 285 -28.87 9.42 -10.75
N ARG A 286 -29.66 9.55 -9.66
CA ARG A 286 -29.78 10.79 -8.87
C ARG A 286 -28.87 10.86 -7.65
N ALA A 287 -28.16 9.79 -7.32
CA ALA A 287 -27.20 9.78 -6.22
C ALA A 287 -25.76 9.88 -6.71
N THR A 288 -24.92 10.52 -5.91
CA THR A 288 -23.47 10.65 -6.13
C THR A 288 -22.72 10.12 -4.92
N SER A 289 -21.66 9.37 -5.16
CA SER A 289 -20.76 8.87 -4.11
C SER A 289 -19.38 9.47 -4.27
N THR A 290 -18.80 9.91 -3.15
CA THR A 290 -17.38 10.25 -3.02
C THR A 290 -16.73 9.25 -2.09
N MET A 291 -15.51 8.81 -2.40
CA MET A 291 -14.76 7.88 -1.56
C MET A 291 -13.39 8.46 -1.24
N GLN A 292 -12.98 8.33 0.02
CA GLN A 292 -11.65 8.73 0.49
C GLN A 292 -11.06 7.61 1.35
N PHE A 293 -9.74 7.42 1.26
CA PHE A 293 -9.06 6.49 2.16
C PHE A 293 -9.08 7.05 3.58
N LEU A 294 -9.49 6.21 4.55
CA LEU A 294 -9.56 6.62 5.95
C LEU A 294 -8.49 5.93 6.80
N TYR A 295 -8.55 4.59 6.89
CA TYR A 295 -7.59 3.80 7.66
C TYR A 295 -7.53 2.35 7.20
N TYR A 296 -6.58 1.58 7.74
CA TYR A 296 -6.49 0.13 7.55
C TYR A 296 -7.13 -0.59 8.73
N GLU A 297 -8.06 -1.51 8.47
CA GLU A 297 -8.75 -2.31 9.50
C GLU A 297 -8.40 -3.80 9.38
N LYS A 298 -8.49 -4.52 10.49
CA LYS A 298 -8.29 -5.97 10.51
C LYS A 298 -9.36 -6.67 9.68
N VAL A 299 -8.92 -7.52 8.74
CA VAL A 299 -9.80 -8.38 7.96
C VAL A 299 -10.48 -9.41 8.89
N PRO A 300 -11.80 -9.63 8.76
CA PRO A 300 -12.48 -10.70 9.48
C PRO A 300 -11.82 -12.07 9.30
N ASP A 301 -11.81 -12.89 10.34
CA ASP A 301 -11.11 -14.20 10.33
C ASP A 301 -11.66 -15.16 9.26
N ASN A 302 -12.92 -15.01 8.84
CA ASN A 302 -13.53 -15.82 7.78
C ASN A 302 -12.92 -15.52 6.40
N ILE A 303 -12.79 -14.24 6.04
CA ILE A 303 -12.20 -13.81 4.76
C ILE A 303 -10.71 -14.09 4.75
N THR A 304 -10.04 -13.91 5.90
CA THR A 304 -8.61 -14.22 6.06
C THR A 304 -8.30 -15.68 5.70
N LYS A 305 -9.15 -16.63 6.14
CA LYS A 305 -8.97 -18.05 5.80
C LYS A 305 -9.15 -18.31 4.31
N GLU A 306 -10.15 -17.69 3.68
CA GLU A 306 -10.42 -17.86 2.26
C GLU A 306 -9.28 -17.33 1.37
N MET A 307 -8.60 -16.25 1.80
CA MET A 307 -7.44 -15.70 1.10
C MET A 307 -6.14 -16.49 1.28
N LEU A 308 -6.06 -17.34 2.31
CA LEU A 308 -4.87 -18.12 2.67
C LEU A 308 -4.94 -19.58 2.16
N ILE A 309 -6.02 -19.96 1.47
CA ILE A 309 -6.24 -21.28 0.84
C ILE A 309 -5.84 -21.18 -0.64
#